data_AF-A0A1M4N2K2-F1
#
_entry.id   AF-A0A1M4N2K2-F1
#
_cell.length_a   1.000
_cell.length_b   1.000
_cell.length_c   1.000
_cell.angle_alpha   90.00
_cell.angle_beta   90.00
_cell.angle_gamma   90.00
#
_symmetry.space_group_name_H-M   'P 1'
#
loop_
_entity.id
_entity.type
_entity.pdbx_description
1 polymer ?
#
loop_
_entity_poly.entity_id
_entity_poly.type
_entity_poly.pdbx_seq_one_letter_code
_entity_poly.pdbx_strand_id
1 'polypeptide(L)'
;MSQTAGTTGNADEAGAFVSMENLQPFAKIVFGDGAHEVARCGDGATLAYRPEGFSGEWTSLGMQLEEGWPRIGGGIILSQSNALERFVRTHVVKIEEHRDDGAVEYKLEDVAWLIRETDDLNLVEIRVGSGAWTTVKIKEISMEKEKDRAVAALVKVSPDLEMEVSADMVGWAERLGAGAQIMPVL
;
A
#
# COMPACT_ATOMS: atom_id res chain seq x y z
N MET A 1 54.47 20.18 -19.05
CA MET A 1 53.11 19.93 -19.57
C MET A 1 52.96 18.41 -19.55
N SER A 2 52.13 17.81 -18.71
CA SER A 2 50.69 18.06 -18.58
C SER A 2 50.19 17.73 -17.17
N GLN A 3 49.27 18.56 -16.69
CA GLN A 3 48.32 18.23 -15.62
C GLN A 3 47.16 17.45 -16.25
N THR A 4 46.68 16.42 -15.55
CA THR A 4 45.30 15.90 -15.65
C THR A 4 45.03 15.27 -14.28
N ALA A 5 44.39 16.02 -13.39
CA ALA A 5 42.94 16.03 -13.18
C ALA A 5 42.51 14.86 -12.29
N GLY A 6 42.37 15.15 -11.00
CA GLY A 6 41.71 14.28 -10.04
C GLY A 6 40.22 14.23 -10.32
N THR A 7 39.70 13.02 -10.45
CA THR A 7 38.27 12.76 -10.40
C THR A 7 37.92 12.37 -8.97
N THR A 8 37.40 13.33 -8.20
CA THR A 8 36.59 13.04 -7.01
C THR A 8 35.29 12.41 -7.50
N GLY A 9 35.23 11.08 -7.45
CA GLY A 9 33.96 10.37 -7.57
C GLY A 9 33.18 10.59 -6.28
N ASN A 10 32.12 11.40 -6.36
CA ASN A 10 31.05 11.40 -5.36
C ASN A 10 30.46 9.99 -5.33
N ALA A 11 30.83 9.23 -4.30
CA ALA A 11 30.06 8.10 -3.82
C ALA A 11 29.03 8.67 -2.85
N ASP A 12 27.91 9.15 -3.38
CA ASP A 12 26.75 9.51 -2.58
C ASP A 12 25.55 8.71 -3.10
N GLU A 13 24.75 8.21 -2.16
CA GLU A 13 23.62 7.29 -2.31
C GLU A 13 23.92 5.79 -2.46
N ALA A 14 24.82 5.27 -1.61
CA ALA A 14 24.58 3.95 -1.04
C ALA A 14 23.68 4.15 0.18
N GLY A 15 22.40 3.73 0.13
CA GLY A 15 21.49 3.81 1.27
C GLY A 15 22.18 3.27 2.52
N ALA A 16 22.41 4.13 3.50
CA ALA A 16 23.14 3.76 4.71
C ALA A 16 22.38 2.60 5.37
N PHE A 17 23.06 1.46 5.51
CA PHE A 17 22.49 0.31 6.20
C PHE A 17 22.28 0.67 7.67
N VAL A 18 21.03 0.93 8.07
CA VAL A 18 20.70 1.25 9.45
C VAL A 18 20.52 -0.05 10.24
N SER A 19 21.22 -0.17 11.38
CA SER A 19 21.09 -1.37 12.22
C SER A 19 19.68 -1.50 12.80
N MET A 20 19.14 -2.71 12.72
CA MET A 20 17.80 -3.11 13.18
C MET A 20 17.85 -4.10 14.36
N GLU A 21 19.03 -4.26 14.97
CA GLU A 21 19.26 -5.22 16.05
C GLU A 21 18.79 -4.67 17.40
N ASN A 22 18.11 -5.51 18.19
CA ASN A 22 17.71 -5.24 19.59
C ASN A 22 16.90 -3.95 19.80
N LEU A 23 16.16 -3.48 18.79
CA LEU A 23 15.36 -2.26 18.92
C LEU A 23 14.29 -2.41 20.00
N GLN A 24 14.14 -1.36 20.82
CA GLN A 24 13.11 -1.27 21.85
C GLN A 24 11.98 -0.35 21.37
N PRO A 25 10.72 -0.79 21.46
CA PRO A 25 9.60 0.09 21.13
C PRO A 25 9.53 1.26 22.13
N PHE A 26 9.30 2.47 21.63
CA PHE A 26 9.02 3.65 22.47
C PHE A 26 7.59 4.15 22.31
N ALA A 27 6.91 3.75 21.23
CA ALA A 27 5.54 4.12 20.95
C ALA A 27 4.77 2.98 20.31
N LYS A 28 3.45 3.05 20.45
CA LYS A 28 2.47 2.22 19.78
C LYS A 28 1.54 3.13 18.99
N ILE A 29 1.33 2.79 17.72
CA ILE A 29 0.41 3.47 16.81
C ILE A 29 -0.73 2.52 16.45
N VAL A 30 -1.97 3.00 16.56
CA VAL A 30 -3.18 2.22 16.26
C VAL A 30 -4.00 2.95 15.21
N PHE A 31 -4.26 2.29 14.09
CA PHE A 31 -5.17 2.74 13.05
C PHE A 31 -5.84 1.53 12.40
N GLY A 32 -7.09 1.72 11.96
CA GLY A 32 -7.83 0.71 11.21
C GLY A 32 -7.86 -0.66 11.89
N ASP A 33 -7.12 -1.61 11.30
CA ASP A 33 -7.15 -3.05 11.53
C ASP A 33 -6.06 -3.59 12.47
N GLY A 34 -5.22 -2.74 13.05
CA GLY A 34 -4.19 -3.23 13.96
C GLY A 34 -3.43 -2.18 14.73
N ALA A 35 -2.60 -2.68 15.64
CA ALA A 35 -1.63 -1.90 16.37
C ALA A 35 -0.22 -2.24 15.93
N HIS A 36 0.63 -1.23 15.88
CA HIS A 36 2.03 -1.35 15.51
C HIS A 36 2.90 -0.72 16.58
N GLU A 37 3.99 -1.39 16.90
CA GLU A 37 5.07 -0.85 17.72
C GLU A 37 6.04 -0.07 16.85
N VAL A 38 6.57 1.05 17.37
CA VAL A 38 7.53 1.93 16.70
C VAL A 38 8.78 2.04 17.55
N ALA A 39 9.93 1.85 16.92
CA ALA A 39 11.25 1.97 17.53
C ALA A 39 12.14 2.92 16.72
N ARG A 40 13.22 3.40 17.36
CA ARG A 40 14.32 4.07 16.66
C ARG A 40 15.34 3.02 16.26
N CYS A 41 15.84 3.12 15.04
CA CYS A 41 16.93 2.29 14.53
C CYS A 41 18.26 2.68 15.19
N GLY A 42 19.33 1.93 14.89
CA GLY A 42 20.65 2.12 15.50
C GLY A 42 21.33 3.48 15.23
N ASP A 43 20.89 4.23 14.22
CA ASP A 43 21.33 5.61 13.96
C ASP A 43 20.68 6.65 14.89
N GLY A 44 19.68 6.24 15.68
CA GLY A 44 18.96 7.10 16.62
C GLY A 44 17.96 8.08 16.00
N ALA A 45 17.85 8.10 14.66
CA ALA A 45 17.02 9.04 13.91
C ALA A 45 15.94 8.32 13.10
N THR A 46 16.32 7.28 12.35
CA THR A 46 15.41 6.53 11.50
C THR A 46 14.46 5.68 12.35
N LEU A 47 13.20 5.60 11.92
CA LEU A 47 12.18 4.80 12.58
C LEU A 47 12.03 3.43 11.92
N ALA A 48 11.66 2.46 12.75
CA ALA A 48 11.20 1.16 12.33
C ALA A 48 9.88 0.82 13.01
N TYR A 49 9.12 -0.08 12.41
CA TYR A 49 7.87 -0.58 12.98
C TYR A 49 7.76 -2.10 12.88
N ARG A 50 6.85 -2.66 13.68
CA ARG A 50 6.36 -4.03 13.55
C ARG A 50 4.93 -4.15 14.10
N PRO A 51 4.17 -5.20 13.76
CA PRO A 51 2.90 -5.47 14.43
C PRO A 51 3.09 -5.65 15.94
N GLU A 52 2.15 -5.16 16.75
CA GLU A 52 2.18 -5.30 18.20
C GLU A 52 2.28 -6.77 18.64
N GLY A 53 3.10 -7.06 19.64
CA GLY A 53 3.23 -8.40 20.21
C GLY A 53 3.93 -9.41 19.30
N PHE A 54 4.45 -8.97 18.15
CA PHE A 54 5.22 -9.81 17.24
C PHE A 54 6.69 -9.76 17.61
N SER A 55 7.31 -10.92 17.85
CA SER A 55 8.75 -11.04 18.11
C SER A 55 9.60 -11.12 16.84
N GLY A 56 8.98 -10.98 15.66
CA GLY A 56 9.64 -11.02 14.36
C GLY A 56 10.43 -9.76 14.01
N GLU A 57 10.84 -9.68 12.74
CA GLU A 57 11.71 -8.63 12.24
C GLU A 57 11.04 -7.25 12.21
N TRP A 58 11.83 -6.23 12.53
CA TRP A 58 11.48 -4.83 12.35
C TRP A 58 11.49 -4.47 10.86
N THR A 59 10.57 -3.62 10.44
CA THR A 59 10.54 -3.04 9.08
C THR A 59 10.97 -1.58 9.18
N SER A 60 11.98 -1.18 8.39
CA SER A 60 12.44 0.21 8.36
C SER A 60 11.42 1.08 7.65
N LEU A 61 11.12 2.26 8.21
CA LEU A 61 10.26 3.26 7.57
C LEU A 61 11.02 4.23 6.70
N GLY A 62 12.35 4.35 6.88
CA GLY A 62 13.13 5.42 6.26
C GLY A 62 12.68 6.84 6.67
N MET A 63 11.92 6.95 7.76
CA MET A 63 11.34 8.20 8.25
C MET A 63 11.91 8.58 9.62
N GLN A 64 11.83 9.85 9.98
CA GLN A 64 12.21 10.40 11.29
C GLN A 64 10.99 10.87 12.08
N LEU A 65 11.15 11.03 13.39
CA LEU A 65 10.05 11.45 14.27
C LEU A 65 9.52 12.86 13.91
N GLU A 66 10.41 13.71 13.43
CA GLU A 66 10.17 15.09 13.01
C GLU A 66 9.23 15.21 11.81
N GLU A 67 9.08 14.14 11.01
CA GLU A 67 8.09 14.08 9.92
C GLU A 67 6.65 14.00 10.42
N GLY A 68 6.46 13.68 11.70
CA GLY A 68 5.17 13.72 12.38
C GLY A 68 4.36 12.44 12.26
N TRP A 69 3.54 12.18 13.29
CA TRP A 69 2.73 10.97 13.40
C TRP A 69 1.79 10.68 12.22
N PRO A 70 1.14 11.67 11.57
CA PRO A 70 0.32 11.40 10.40
C PRO A 70 1.11 10.75 9.27
N ARG A 71 2.32 11.26 8.98
CA ARG A 71 3.19 10.76 7.92
C ARG A 71 3.81 9.42 8.28
N ILE A 72 4.20 9.23 9.54
CA ILE A 72 4.67 7.93 10.05
C ILE A 72 3.59 6.86 9.92
N GLY A 73 2.35 7.17 10.34
CA GLY A 73 1.21 6.26 10.19
C GLY A 73 0.91 5.95 8.72
N GLY A 74 0.95 6.96 7.85
CA GLY A 74 0.81 6.78 6.41
C GLY A 74 1.91 5.88 5.82
N GLY A 75 3.16 6.07 6.24
CA GLY A 75 4.29 5.22 5.84
C GLY A 75 4.09 3.75 6.20
N ILE A 76 3.62 3.47 7.42
CA ILE A 76 3.30 2.09 7.85
C ILE A 76 2.16 1.50 7.00
N ILE A 77 1.15 2.30 6.64
CA ILE A 77 0.04 1.82 5.79
C ILE A 77 0.53 1.48 4.38
N LEU A 78 1.36 2.34 3.80
CA LEU A 78 1.88 2.16 2.43
C LEU A 78 2.90 1.02 2.31
N SER A 79 3.65 0.71 3.37
CA SER A 79 4.60 -0.41 3.36
C SER A 79 3.91 -1.79 3.42
N GLN A 80 2.60 -1.86 3.65
CA GLN A 80 1.86 -3.11 3.64
C GLN A 80 1.62 -3.60 2.20
N SER A 81 1.79 -4.91 1.96
CA SER A 81 1.63 -5.52 0.63
C SER A 81 0.21 -5.43 0.05
N ASN A 82 -0.78 -5.00 0.84
CA ASN A 82 -2.17 -4.82 0.43
C ASN A 82 -2.58 -3.33 0.36
N ALA A 83 -1.64 -2.38 0.47
CA ALA A 83 -1.95 -0.95 0.48
C ALA A 83 -2.74 -0.51 -0.75
N LEU A 84 -2.34 -0.96 -1.94
CA LEU A 84 -3.04 -0.70 -3.19
C LEU A 84 -4.48 -1.26 -3.18
N GLU A 85 -4.65 -2.53 -2.82
CA GLU A 85 -5.98 -3.15 -2.73
C GLU A 85 -6.89 -2.38 -1.74
N ARG A 86 -6.34 -1.96 -0.59
CA ARG A 86 -7.07 -1.15 0.41
C ARG A 86 -7.47 0.21 -0.17
N PHE A 87 -6.54 0.91 -0.82
CA PHE A 87 -6.80 2.21 -1.43
C PHE A 87 -7.91 2.13 -2.48
N VAL A 88 -7.80 1.20 -3.43
CA VAL A 88 -8.80 1.01 -4.49
C VAL A 88 -10.15 0.64 -3.88
N ARG A 89 -10.19 -0.28 -2.90
CA ARG A 89 -11.45 -0.68 -2.23
C ARG A 89 -12.14 0.48 -1.50
N THR A 90 -11.37 1.43 -0.97
CA THR A 90 -11.90 2.61 -0.28
C THR A 90 -12.54 3.59 -1.26
N HIS A 91 -11.99 3.77 -2.46
CA HIS A 91 -12.40 4.81 -3.41
C HIS A 91 -13.24 4.31 -4.58
N VAL A 92 -13.26 3.00 -4.83
CA VAL A 92 -14.06 2.42 -5.91
C VAL A 92 -15.56 2.59 -5.65
N VAL A 93 -16.27 2.97 -6.71
CA VAL A 93 -17.72 3.08 -6.75
C VAL A 93 -18.27 2.01 -7.69
N LYS A 94 -19.31 1.30 -7.25
CA LYS A 94 -20.12 0.43 -8.10
C LYS A 94 -21.12 1.30 -8.86
N ILE A 95 -21.17 1.17 -10.18
CA ILE A 95 -22.16 1.85 -11.00
C ILE A 95 -23.31 0.87 -11.20
N GLU A 96 -24.47 1.17 -10.61
CA GLU A 96 -25.67 0.33 -10.67
C GLU A 96 -26.37 0.42 -12.04
N GLU A 97 -25.70 -0.03 -13.08
CA GLU A 97 -26.31 -0.28 -14.38
C GLU A 97 -26.35 -1.78 -14.61
N HIS A 98 -27.56 -2.36 -14.58
CA HIS A 98 -27.77 -3.73 -15.01
C HIS A 98 -27.57 -3.77 -16.53
N ARG A 99 -26.45 -4.36 -16.95
CA ARG A 99 -26.21 -4.66 -18.36
C ARG A 99 -26.83 -6.00 -18.69
N ASP A 100 -27.36 -6.11 -19.90
CA ASP A 100 -28.01 -7.34 -20.40
C ASP A 100 -27.06 -8.55 -20.42
N ASP A 101 -25.76 -8.32 -20.38
CA ASP A 101 -24.71 -9.34 -20.36
C ASP A 101 -24.28 -9.77 -18.95
N GLY A 102 -24.97 -9.29 -17.90
CA GLY A 102 -24.65 -9.59 -16.51
C GLY A 102 -23.37 -8.94 -15.99
N ALA A 103 -22.74 -8.04 -16.77
CA ALA A 103 -21.56 -7.33 -16.32
C ALA A 103 -21.91 -6.21 -15.34
N VAL A 104 -21.07 -6.04 -14.32
CA VAL A 104 -21.18 -4.97 -13.34
C VAL A 104 -20.03 -3.99 -13.54
N GLU A 105 -20.36 -2.71 -13.64
CA GLU A 105 -19.36 -1.64 -13.80
C GLU A 105 -18.87 -1.09 -12.46
N TYR A 106 -17.56 -0.88 -12.38
CA TYR A 106 -16.87 -0.23 -11.28
C TYR A 106 -16.01 0.90 -11.81
N LYS A 107 -15.89 1.95 -10.99
CA LYS A 107 -15.12 3.14 -11.34
C LYS A 107 -14.24 3.60 -10.19
N LEU A 108 -13.01 3.94 -10.50
CA LEU A 108 -12.03 4.62 -9.66
C LEU A 108 -11.49 5.80 -10.47
N GLU A 109 -11.90 7.01 -10.13
CA GLU A 109 -11.49 8.23 -10.86
C GLU A 109 -11.73 8.11 -12.37
N ASP A 110 -10.68 8.14 -13.19
CA ASP A 110 -10.75 8.01 -14.66
C ASP A 110 -10.66 6.55 -15.14
N VAL A 111 -10.44 5.59 -14.23
CA VAL A 111 -10.39 4.16 -14.53
C VAL A 111 -11.77 3.54 -14.32
N ALA A 112 -12.36 3.03 -15.39
CA ALA A 112 -13.59 2.24 -15.33
C ALA A 112 -13.32 0.81 -15.82
N TRP A 113 -13.94 -0.17 -15.18
CA TRP A 113 -13.84 -1.57 -15.58
C TRP A 113 -15.14 -2.32 -15.33
N LEU A 114 -15.27 -3.42 -16.05
CA LEU A 114 -16.38 -4.35 -15.93
C LEU A 114 -15.92 -5.67 -15.39
N ILE A 115 -16.79 -6.29 -14.61
CA ILE A 115 -16.63 -7.66 -14.12
C ILE A 115 -17.81 -8.51 -14.56
N ARG A 116 -17.54 -9.74 -14.98
CA ARG A 116 -18.51 -10.83 -15.00
C ARG A 116 -18.01 -11.96 -14.11
N GLU A 117 -18.93 -12.50 -13.33
CA GLU A 117 -18.65 -13.67 -12.52
C GLU A 117 -18.61 -14.93 -13.39
N THR A 118 -17.78 -15.90 -12.98
CA THR A 118 -17.73 -17.22 -13.59
C THR A 118 -18.20 -18.27 -12.58
N ASP A 119 -18.43 -19.51 -13.02
CA ASP A 119 -18.79 -20.61 -12.11
C ASP A 119 -17.67 -20.98 -11.13
N ASP A 120 -16.41 -20.61 -11.42
CA ASP A 120 -15.27 -20.80 -10.51
C ASP A 120 -15.05 -19.56 -9.64
N LEU A 121 -15.14 -19.72 -8.32
CA LEU A 121 -14.93 -18.65 -7.34
C LEU A 121 -13.54 -17.99 -7.44
N ASN A 122 -12.55 -18.63 -8.05
CA ASN A 122 -11.23 -18.06 -8.23
C ASN A 122 -11.04 -17.34 -9.57
N LEU A 123 -12.03 -17.38 -10.46
CA LEU A 123 -11.96 -16.78 -11.79
C LEU A 123 -13.04 -15.71 -11.97
N VAL A 124 -12.63 -14.60 -12.56
CA VAL A 124 -13.52 -13.51 -12.99
C VAL A 124 -13.14 -13.08 -14.40
N GLU A 125 -14.11 -12.69 -15.21
CA GLU A 125 -13.82 -11.98 -16.45
C GLU A 125 -13.80 -10.48 -16.17
N ILE A 126 -12.77 -9.81 -16.64
CA ILE A 126 -12.60 -8.37 -16.49
C ILE A 126 -12.37 -7.69 -17.84
N ARG A 127 -12.92 -6.50 -18.01
CA ARG A 127 -12.62 -5.59 -19.12
C ARG A 127 -12.35 -4.19 -18.58
N VAL A 128 -11.13 -3.68 -18.76
CA VAL A 128 -10.75 -2.32 -18.36
C VAL A 128 -10.95 -1.38 -19.55
N GLY A 129 -11.67 -0.27 -19.34
CA GLY A 129 -12.02 0.70 -20.38
C GLY A 129 -12.66 0.04 -21.62
N SER A 130 -12.14 0.37 -22.80
CA SER A 130 -12.56 -0.22 -24.08
C SER A 130 -11.73 -1.45 -24.50
N GLY A 131 -10.98 -2.06 -23.57
CA GLY A 131 -10.12 -3.22 -23.83
C GLY A 131 -10.90 -4.50 -24.16
N ALA A 132 -10.17 -5.60 -24.32
CA ALA A 132 -10.78 -6.91 -24.47
C ALA A 132 -11.16 -7.53 -23.12
N TRP A 133 -12.17 -8.39 -23.10
CA TRP A 133 -12.45 -9.25 -21.96
C TRP A 133 -11.29 -10.21 -21.73
N THR A 134 -10.87 -10.35 -20.49
CA THR A 134 -9.80 -11.26 -20.07
C THR A 134 -10.25 -12.02 -18.83
N THR A 135 -10.01 -13.32 -18.78
CA THR A 135 -10.23 -14.11 -17.57
C THR A 135 -9.01 -14.01 -16.65
N VAL A 136 -9.22 -13.65 -15.40
CA VAL A 136 -8.16 -13.47 -14.41
C VAL A 136 -8.42 -14.33 -13.18
N LYS A 137 -7.34 -14.92 -12.66
CA LYS A 137 -7.36 -15.67 -11.40
C LYS A 137 -7.14 -14.72 -10.22
N ILE A 138 -8.12 -14.69 -9.32
CA ILE A 138 -8.09 -13.95 -8.06
C ILE A 138 -7.99 -14.92 -6.87
N LYS A 139 -7.77 -14.36 -5.67
CA LYS A 139 -7.88 -15.12 -4.42
C LYS A 139 -9.33 -15.57 -4.22
N GLU A 140 -9.54 -16.65 -3.46
CA GLU A 140 -10.88 -17.10 -3.12
C GLU A 140 -11.58 -16.03 -2.26
N ILE A 141 -12.55 -15.36 -2.85
CA ILE A 141 -13.35 -14.30 -2.23
C ILE A 141 -14.82 -14.66 -2.48
N SER A 142 -15.65 -14.65 -1.43
CA SER A 142 -17.09 -14.94 -1.53
C SER A 142 -17.77 -14.13 -2.64
N MET A 143 -18.71 -14.75 -3.38
CA MET A 143 -19.52 -14.07 -4.41
C MET A 143 -20.31 -12.89 -3.83
N GLU A 144 -20.67 -12.92 -2.54
CA GLU A 144 -21.36 -11.82 -1.87
C GLU A 144 -20.49 -10.56 -1.72
N LYS A 145 -19.16 -10.70 -1.88
CA LYS A 145 -18.18 -9.61 -1.78
C LYS A 145 -17.78 -9.10 -3.16
N GLU A 146 -18.77 -8.79 -4.00
CA GLU A 146 -18.59 -8.36 -5.39
C GLU A 146 -17.54 -7.23 -5.54
N LYS A 147 -17.56 -6.23 -4.65
CA LYS A 147 -16.59 -5.13 -4.66
C LYS A 147 -15.15 -5.61 -4.43
N ASP A 148 -14.94 -6.51 -3.48
CA ASP A 148 -13.60 -7.02 -3.17
C ASP A 148 -13.06 -7.87 -4.33
N ARG A 149 -13.95 -8.62 -5.00
CA ARG A 149 -13.62 -9.38 -6.23
C ARG A 149 -13.23 -8.44 -7.37
N ALA A 150 -14.00 -7.38 -7.60
CA ALA A 150 -13.73 -6.38 -8.62
C ALA A 150 -12.40 -5.65 -8.41
N VAL A 151 -12.07 -5.32 -7.16
CA VAL A 151 -10.78 -4.72 -6.78
C VAL A 151 -9.63 -5.68 -7.04
N ALA A 152 -9.75 -6.94 -6.60
CA ALA A 152 -8.72 -7.96 -6.79
C ALA A 152 -8.44 -8.21 -8.27
N ALA A 153 -9.49 -8.20 -9.10
CA ALA A 153 -9.38 -8.34 -10.55
C ALA A 153 -8.61 -7.18 -11.18
N LEU A 154 -8.99 -5.93 -10.86
CA LEU A 154 -8.33 -4.73 -11.39
C LEU A 154 -6.84 -4.70 -11.03
N VAL A 155 -6.51 -4.87 -9.75
CA VAL A 155 -5.12 -4.88 -9.27
C VAL A 155 -4.29 -5.95 -9.98
N LYS A 156 -4.92 -7.07 -10.35
CA LYS A 156 -4.23 -8.17 -11.03
C LYS A 156 -3.94 -7.89 -12.51
N VAL A 157 -4.80 -7.13 -13.21
CA VAL A 157 -4.66 -6.87 -14.66
C VAL A 157 -4.00 -5.53 -14.99
N SER A 158 -3.92 -4.61 -14.02
CA SER A 158 -3.33 -3.28 -14.20
C SER A 158 -2.02 -3.14 -13.40
N PRO A 159 -0.88 -3.62 -13.93
CA PRO A 159 0.40 -3.60 -13.21
C PRO A 159 0.90 -2.18 -12.88
N ASP A 160 0.55 -1.20 -13.71
CA ASP A 160 0.97 0.19 -13.55
C ASP A 160 0.06 1.00 -12.62
N LEU A 161 -1.05 0.41 -12.14
CA LEU A 161 -2.07 1.12 -11.36
C LEU A 161 -1.49 1.80 -10.10
N GLU A 162 -0.57 1.12 -9.40
CA GLU A 162 0.05 1.68 -8.20
C GLU A 162 0.80 2.97 -8.48
N MET A 163 1.52 3.02 -9.61
CA MET A 163 2.24 4.22 -10.03
C MET A 163 1.25 5.34 -10.37
N GLU A 164 0.17 5.02 -11.07
CA GLU A 164 -0.86 5.97 -11.48
C GLU A 164 -1.56 6.64 -10.29
N VAL A 165 -1.87 5.88 -9.23
CA VAL A 165 -2.59 6.41 -8.05
C VAL A 165 -1.68 6.77 -6.87
N SER A 166 -0.35 6.73 -7.05
CA SER A 166 0.63 6.86 -5.96
C SER A 166 0.48 8.15 -5.15
N ALA A 167 0.23 9.29 -5.81
CA ALA A 167 0.04 10.57 -5.13
C ALA A 167 -1.20 10.58 -4.23
N ASP A 168 -2.32 10.03 -4.71
CA ASP A 168 -3.56 9.93 -3.96
C ASP A 168 -3.47 8.89 -2.84
N MET A 169 -2.72 7.80 -3.06
CA MET A 169 -2.38 6.83 -2.03
C MET A 169 -1.63 7.47 -0.87
N VAL A 170 -0.63 8.32 -1.13
CA VAL A 170 0.10 9.04 -0.07
C VAL A 170 -0.85 9.93 0.73
N GLY A 171 -1.63 10.77 0.05
CA GLY A 171 -2.59 11.65 0.74
C GLY A 171 -3.66 10.88 1.51
N TRP A 172 -4.14 9.76 0.99
CA TRP A 172 -5.07 8.88 1.69
C TRP A 172 -4.45 8.24 2.93
N ALA A 173 -3.24 7.70 2.82
CA ALA A 173 -2.54 7.04 3.91
C ALA A 173 -2.21 8.03 5.03
N GLU A 174 -1.77 9.25 4.70
CA GLU A 174 -1.56 10.32 5.70
C GLU A 174 -2.84 10.72 6.41
N ARG A 175 -3.98 10.79 5.70
CA ARG A 175 -5.29 11.05 6.34
C ARG A 175 -5.68 9.93 7.31
N LEU A 176 -5.40 8.67 6.97
CA LEU A 176 -5.61 7.55 7.89
C LEU A 176 -4.66 7.62 9.09
N GLY A 177 -3.38 7.94 8.86
CA GLY A 177 -2.38 8.14 9.91
C GLY A 177 -2.73 9.31 10.85
N ALA A 178 -3.34 10.38 10.34
CA ALA A 178 -3.82 11.50 11.15
C ALA A 178 -4.94 11.10 12.13
N GLY A 179 -5.71 10.05 11.80
CA GLY A 179 -6.72 9.47 12.69
C GLY A 179 -6.16 8.44 13.68
N ALA A 180 -4.85 8.19 13.68
CA ALA A 180 -4.26 7.15 14.52
C ALA A 180 -4.17 7.57 15.99
N GLN A 181 -4.35 6.59 16.88
CA GLN A 181 -4.06 6.75 18.30
C GLN A 181 -2.59 6.43 18.58
N ILE A 182 -1.89 7.34 19.25
CA ILE A 182 -0.49 7.17 19.67
C ILE A 182 -0.45 6.94 21.18
N MET A 183 0.23 5.87 21.60
CA MET A 183 0.45 5.53 23.01
C MET A 183 1.95 5.38 23.28
N PRO A 184 2.49 5.97 24.36
CA PRO A 184 3.85 5.67 24.78
C PRO A 184 3.96 4.23 25.28
N VAL A 185 5.10 3.59 25.01
CA VAL A 185 5.47 2.32 25.66
C VAL A 185 6.36 2.67 26.86
N LEU A 186 5.94 2.22 28.04
CA LEU A 186 6.61 2.49 29.33
C LEU A 186 7.35 1.25 29.83
#